data_AF-A0A914FJ51-F1
#
_entry.id   AF-A0A914FJ51-F1
#
_cell.length_a   1.000
_cell.length_b   1.000
_cell.length_c   1.000
_cell.angle_alpha   90.00
_cell.angle_beta   90.00
_cell.angle_gamma   90.00
#
_symmetry.space_group_name_H-M   'P 1'
#
loop_
_entity.id
_entity.type
_entity.pdbx_description
1 polymer ?
#
loop_
_entity_poly.entity_id
_entity_poly.type
_entity_poly.pdbx_seq_one_letter_code
_entity_poly.pdbx_strand_id
1 'polypeptide(L)'
;MLRLTSFLLLLFIFSNVFCACPNGAYEWQTNCYYFQKNGTDFPEAETNCIGMGGHLASIHDGFTNALITGHADNIFTSLLKRDFWIGLSNIKTSKKLSWIDGSKLDYTDWDKNEPNNATGIKCTSMILKT
;
A
#
# COMPACT_ATOMS: atom_id res chain seq x y z
N MET A 1 23.59 -54.10 -13.22
CA MET A 1 22.93 -54.07 -11.89
C MET A 1 23.42 -52.81 -11.18
N LEU A 2 22.66 -51.70 -11.27
CA LEU A 2 21.91 -51.08 -10.15
C LEU A 2 22.85 -50.45 -9.08
N ARG A 3 22.87 -49.15 -8.77
CA ARG A 3 22.07 -47.96 -9.14
C ARG A 3 22.91 -46.68 -8.98
N LEU A 4 23.09 -45.91 -10.05
CA LEU A 4 23.46 -44.48 -9.98
C LEU A 4 22.18 -43.66 -9.76
N THR A 5 21.59 -43.70 -8.57
CA THR A 5 20.47 -42.82 -8.21
C THR A 5 20.57 -42.45 -6.73
N SER A 6 21.56 -41.62 -6.38
CA SER A 6 21.58 -40.92 -5.10
C SER A 6 22.13 -39.49 -5.26
N PHE A 7 21.69 -38.81 -6.32
CA PHE A 7 21.84 -37.36 -6.51
C PHE A 7 20.53 -36.73 -7.05
N LEU A 8 19.40 -37.38 -6.78
CA LEU A 8 18.05 -36.96 -7.21
C LEU A 8 17.05 -36.90 -6.04
N LEU A 9 17.53 -36.51 -4.86
CA LEU A 9 16.69 -36.14 -3.71
C LEU A 9 17.11 -34.78 -3.10
N LEU A 10 17.84 -33.98 -3.88
CA LEU A 10 17.92 -32.51 -3.72
C LEU A 10 17.07 -31.83 -4.80
N LEU A 11 15.92 -32.42 -5.13
CA LEU A 11 14.84 -31.63 -5.71
C LEU A 11 14.27 -30.83 -4.57
N PHE A 12 14.93 -29.68 -4.34
CA PHE A 12 14.30 -28.44 -3.95
C PHE A 12 12.78 -28.59 -3.88
N ILE A 13 12.29 -28.85 -2.68
CA ILE A 13 11.06 -28.21 -2.26
C ILE A 13 11.44 -26.73 -2.12
N PHE A 14 11.72 -26.07 -3.26
CA PHE A 14 11.24 -24.71 -3.45
C PHE A 14 9.74 -24.89 -3.34
N SER A 15 9.26 -24.89 -2.10
CA SER A 15 7.90 -24.48 -1.84
C SER A 15 7.83 -23.15 -2.57
N ASN A 16 7.23 -23.17 -3.75
CA ASN A 16 6.73 -22.00 -4.44
C ASN A 16 5.63 -21.48 -3.53
N VAL A 17 6.04 -20.90 -2.40
CA VAL A 17 5.21 -20.03 -1.59
C VAL A 17 5.15 -18.74 -2.39
N PHE A 18 4.45 -18.81 -3.52
CA PHE A 18 3.87 -17.62 -4.09
C PHE A 18 2.81 -17.20 -3.08
N CYS A 19 3.12 -16.15 -2.31
CA CYS A 19 2.12 -15.48 -1.51
C CYS A 19 1.16 -14.83 -2.51
N ALA A 20 0.13 -15.56 -2.91
CA ALA A 20 -0.95 -14.99 -3.71
C ALA A 20 -1.64 -13.89 -2.90
N CYS A 21 -2.06 -12.81 -3.56
CA CYS A 21 -2.77 -11.75 -2.86
C CYS A 21 -4.05 -12.26 -2.21
N PRO A 22 -4.43 -11.74 -1.01
CA PRO A 22 -5.71 -12.05 -0.41
C PRO A 22 -6.88 -11.76 -1.36
N ASN A 23 -7.98 -12.49 -1.20
CA ASN A 23 -9.16 -12.31 -2.04
C ASN A 23 -9.63 -10.84 -2.02
N GLY A 24 -9.80 -10.25 -3.21
CA GLY A 24 -10.25 -8.87 -3.37
C GLY A 24 -9.15 -7.82 -3.30
N ALA A 25 -7.89 -8.21 -3.07
CA ALA A 25 -6.74 -7.33 -3.24
C ALA A 25 -6.24 -7.37 -4.69
N TYR A 26 -5.69 -6.25 -5.15
CA TYR A 26 -5.08 -6.07 -6.46
C TYR A 26 -3.57 -6.31 -6.35
N GLU A 27 -3.03 -7.21 -7.16
CA GLU A 27 -1.60 -7.47 -7.22
C GLU A 27 -0.91 -6.44 -8.12
N TRP A 28 0.18 -5.87 -7.62
CA TRP A 28 1.08 -5.07 -8.42
C TRP A 28 2.52 -5.24 -7.94
N GLN A 29 3.38 -5.69 -8.86
CA GLN A 29 4.76 -6.10 -8.58
C GLN A 29 4.79 -7.15 -7.45
N THR A 30 5.38 -6.83 -6.30
CA THR A 30 5.49 -7.72 -5.15
C THR A 30 4.51 -7.36 -4.04
N ASN A 31 3.56 -6.45 -4.29
CA ASN A 31 2.64 -5.91 -3.30
C ASN A 31 1.19 -6.24 -3.64
N CYS A 32 0.36 -6.28 -2.59
CA CYS A 32 -1.09 -6.46 -2.70
C CYS A 32 -1.79 -5.22 -2.14
N TYR A 33 -2.70 -4.64 -2.90
CA TYR A 33 -3.40 -3.41 -2.55
C TYR A 33 -4.89 -3.71 -2.32
N TYR A 34 -5.41 -3.34 -1.16
CA TYR A 34 -6.82 -3.50 -0.82
C TYR A 34 -7.46 -2.14 -0.56
N PHE A 35 -8.62 -1.89 -1.16
CA PHE A 35 -9.33 -0.62 -1.05
C PHE A 35 -10.51 -0.76 -0.08
N GLN A 36 -10.36 -0.17 1.11
CA GLN A 36 -11.43 -0.16 2.11
C GLN A 36 -12.51 0.85 1.71
N LYS A 37 -13.75 0.37 1.53
CA LYS A 37 -14.88 1.20 1.07
C LYS A 37 -15.50 2.04 2.19
N ASN A 38 -15.42 1.56 3.43
CA ASN A 38 -15.96 2.26 4.58
C ASN A 38 -14.90 3.20 5.14
N GLY A 39 -15.06 4.50 4.88
CA GLY A 39 -14.14 5.52 5.37
C GLY A 39 -14.15 5.61 6.89
N THR A 40 -12.97 5.57 7.49
CA THR A 40 -12.69 5.69 8.93
C THR A 40 -11.67 6.80 9.16
N ASP A 41 -11.39 7.16 10.41
CA ASP A 41 -10.26 8.04 10.70
C ASP A 41 -8.92 7.34 10.42
N PHE A 42 -7.84 8.09 10.33
CA PHE A 42 -6.53 7.53 9.94
C PHE A 42 -6.02 6.45 10.91
N PRO A 43 -6.05 6.62 12.25
CA PRO A 43 -5.65 5.56 13.18
C PRO A 43 -6.48 4.27 13.04
N GLU A 44 -7.79 4.39 12.86
CA GLU A 44 -8.67 3.23 12.65
C GLU A 44 -8.41 2.58 11.29
N ALA A 45 -8.18 3.36 10.24
CA ALA A 45 -7.83 2.85 8.91
C ALA A 45 -6.54 2.03 8.94
N GLU A 46 -5.49 2.51 9.64
CA GLU A 46 -4.26 1.75 9.83
C GLU A 46 -4.49 0.49 10.68
N THR A 47 -5.29 0.58 11.75
CA THR A 47 -5.62 -0.58 12.58
C THR A 47 -6.32 -1.67 11.76
N ASN A 48 -7.20 -1.28 10.83
CA ASN A 48 -7.87 -2.20 9.91
C ASN A 48 -6.87 -2.86 8.95
N CYS A 49 -5.93 -2.10 8.38
CA CYS A 49 -4.89 -2.64 7.51
C CYS A 49 -3.96 -3.62 8.25
N ILE A 50 -3.56 -3.29 9.48
CA ILE A 50 -2.78 -4.20 10.35
C ILE A 50 -3.57 -5.48 10.63
N GLY A 51 -4.88 -5.38 10.90
CA GLY A 51 -5.76 -6.53 11.08
C GLY A 51 -5.85 -7.45 9.85
N MET A 52 -5.57 -6.93 8.65
CA MET A 52 -5.50 -7.69 7.39
C MET A 52 -4.07 -8.19 7.07
N GLY A 53 -3.10 -7.96 7.95
CA GLY A 53 -1.70 -8.35 7.75
C GLY A 53 -0.89 -7.39 6.89
N GLY A 54 -1.33 -6.13 6.74
CA GLY A 54 -0.63 -5.08 5.99
C GLY A 54 -0.59 -3.74 6.73
N HIS A 55 -0.38 -2.67 5.99
CA HIS A 55 -0.39 -1.28 6.46
C HIS A 55 -1.15 -0.41 5.46
N LEU A 56 -1.53 0.82 5.82
CA LEU A 56 -1.92 1.79 4.81
C LEU A 56 -0.80 1.93 3.76
N ALA A 57 -1.21 1.96 2.49
CA ALA A 57 -0.31 1.79 1.36
C ALA A 57 0.80 2.86 1.31
N SER A 58 2.02 2.41 1.02
CA SER A 58 3.14 3.23 0.59
C SER A 58 3.23 3.29 -0.94
N ILE A 59 3.71 4.42 -1.47
CA ILE A 59 3.82 4.68 -2.91
C ILE A 59 5.24 5.14 -3.21
N HIS A 60 5.92 4.41 -4.09
CA HIS A 60 7.36 4.58 -4.35
C HIS A 60 7.67 5.04 -5.78
N ASP A 61 6.67 5.16 -6.64
CA ASP A 61 6.84 5.57 -8.02
C ASP A 61 5.52 6.06 -8.65
N GLY A 62 5.64 6.78 -9.76
CA GLY A 62 4.49 7.36 -10.46
C GLY A 62 3.57 6.35 -11.16
N PHE A 63 4.06 5.16 -11.51
CA PHE A 63 3.20 4.12 -12.09
C PHE A 63 2.30 3.50 -11.03
N THR A 64 2.87 3.17 -9.86
CA THR A 64 2.11 2.69 -8.70
C THR A 64 1.09 3.74 -8.25
N ASN A 65 1.47 5.02 -8.22
CA ASN A 65 0.55 6.14 -7.96
C ASN A 65 -0.65 6.13 -8.91
N ALA A 66 -0.39 6.12 -10.23
CA ALA A 66 -1.42 6.14 -11.26
C ALA A 66 -2.34 4.91 -11.21
N LEU A 67 -1.76 3.73 -10.96
CA LEU A 67 -2.51 2.48 -10.81
C LEU A 67 -3.47 2.56 -9.63
N ILE A 68 -2.98 2.92 -8.44
CA ILE A 68 -3.79 3.02 -7.21
C ILE A 68 -4.94 4.01 -7.42
N THR A 69 -4.67 5.18 -8.00
CA THR A 69 -5.73 6.16 -8.32
C THR A 69 -6.75 5.61 -9.31
N GLY A 70 -6.30 4.87 -10.34
CA GLY A 70 -7.19 4.29 -11.34
C GLY A 70 -8.12 3.20 -10.76
N HIS A 71 -7.62 2.35 -9.87
CA HIS A 71 -8.49 1.39 -9.17
C HIS A 71 -9.42 2.09 -8.18
N ALA A 72 -8.93 3.06 -7.41
CA ALA A 72 -9.74 3.82 -6.49
C ALA A 72 -10.90 4.55 -7.19
N ASP A 73 -10.68 5.14 -8.37
CA ASP A 73 -11.73 5.81 -9.14
C ASP A 73 -12.86 4.86 -9.57
N ASN A 74 -12.51 3.63 -9.95
CA ASN A 74 -13.50 2.59 -10.27
C ASN A 74 -14.25 2.07 -9.04
N ILE A 75 -13.65 2.14 -7.84
CA ILE A 75 -14.19 1.56 -6.61
C ILE A 75 -15.03 2.57 -5.84
N PHE A 76 -14.57 3.81 -5.73
CA PHE A 76 -15.20 4.89 -4.95
C PHE A 76 -16.14 5.71 -5.83
N THR A 77 -17.14 5.04 -6.41
CA THR A 77 -18.08 5.61 -7.40
C THR A 77 -19.03 6.69 -6.87
N SER A 78 -19.00 7.02 -5.57
CA SER A 78 -19.88 8.02 -4.98
C SER A 78 -19.24 9.41 -5.03
N LEU A 79 -19.96 10.39 -5.60
CA LEU A 79 -19.52 11.79 -5.79
C LEU A 79 -19.22 12.56 -4.49
N LEU A 80 -19.42 11.97 -3.32
CA LEU A 80 -19.39 12.69 -2.04
C LEU A 80 -18.04 12.58 -1.31
N LYS A 81 -17.21 11.57 -1.58
CA LYS A 81 -15.87 11.41 -1.00
C LYS A 81 -14.93 10.76 -2.01
N ARG A 82 -13.99 11.55 -2.53
CA ARG A 82 -13.01 11.15 -3.56
C ARG A 82 -11.58 11.14 -3.03
N ASP A 83 -11.43 11.10 -1.72
CA ASP A 83 -10.16 10.98 -1.03
C ASP A 83 -10.09 9.72 -0.17
N PHE A 84 -8.89 9.17 -0.05
CA PHE A 84 -8.63 7.98 0.77
C PHE A 84 -7.25 8.06 1.40
N TRP A 85 -7.13 7.49 2.60
CA TRP A 85 -5.88 7.50 3.36
C TRP A 85 -4.80 6.64 2.68
N ILE A 86 -3.56 7.13 2.74
CA ILE A 86 -2.34 6.37 2.43
C ILE A 86 -1.39 6.45 3.63
N GLY A 87 -0.36 5.61 3.67
CA GLY A 87 0.49 5.44 4.83
C GLY A 87 1.47 6.58 5.11
N LEU A 88 1.39 7.72 4.41
CA LEU A 88 2.31 8.83 4.64
C LEU A 88 1.85 9.67 5.83
N SER A 89 2.69 9.78 6.85
CA SER A 89 2.34 10.44 8.12
C SER A 89 3.58 10.95 8.83
N ASN A 90 3.42 11.98 9.67
CA ASN A 90 4.46 12.38 10.64
C ASN A 90 4.10 11.99 12.09
N ILE A 91 3.02 11.24 12.34
CA ILE A 91 2.54 10.93 13.72
C ILE A 91 3.66 10.32 14.57
N LYS A 92 4.43 9.39 14.00
CA LYS A 92 5.51 8.69 14.73
C LYS A 92 6.73 9.57 15.02
N THR A 93 7.06 10.53 14.15
CA THR A 93 8.31 11.31 14.26
C THR A 93 8.09 12.76 14.70
N SER A 94 6.83 13.22 14.76
CA SER A 94 6.37 14.57 15.09
C SER A 94 6.93 15.71 14.23
N LYS A 95 7.87 15.45 13.32
CA LYS A 95 8.60 16.48 12.55
C LYS A 95 8.87 16.12 11.10
N LYS A 96 8.83 14.85 10.71
CA LYS A 96 9.15 14.40 9.34
C LYS A 96 8.10 13.42 8.83
N LEU A 97 7.66 13.62 7.60
CA LEU A 97 6.82 12.62 6.93
C LEU A 97 7.63 11.34 6.71
N SER A 98 6.98 10.22 6.92
CA SER A 98 7.50 8.87 6.73
C SER A 98 6.36 7.93 6.41
N TRP A 99 6.62 6.89 5.64
CA TRP A 99 5.66 5.81 5.48
C TRP A 99 5.53 5.03 6.80
N ILE A 100 4.30 4.76 7.24
CA ILE A 100 4.05 4.09 8.52
C ILE A 100 4.47 2.63 8.54
N ASP A 101 4.60 2.01 7.36
CA ASP A 101 5.17 0.67 7.13
C ASP A 101 6.70 0.62 7.29
N GLY A 102 7.36 1.78 7.47
CA GLY A 102 8.80 1.91 7.65
C GLY A 102 9.61 1.91 6.35
N SER A 103 8.95 1.84 5.19
CA SER A 103 9.60 1.98 3.89
C SER A 103 10.19 3.38 3.71
N LYS A 104 11.14 3.49 2.78
CA LYS A 104 11.82 4.76 2.50
C LYS A 104 10.84 5.74 1.85
N LEU A 105 10.84 6.99 2.33
CA LEU A 105 10.18 8.08 1.60
C LEU A 105 11.08 8.52 0.43
N ASP A 106 10.81 7.99 -0.76
CA ASP A 106 11.55 8.24 -2.00
C ASP A 106 10.69 8.78 -3.15
N TYR A 107 9.37 8.86 -2.93
CA TYR A 107 8.42 9.41 -3.88
C TYR A 107 7.36 10.26 -3.17
N THR A 108 6.99 11.36 -3.80
CA THR A 108 5.86 12.21 -3.42
C THR A 108 5.27 12.87 -4.67
N ASP A 109 3.95 12.97 -4.74
CA ASP A 109 3.22 13.66 -5.82
C ASP A 109 2.16 14.57 -5.21
N TRP A 110 2.63 15.67 -4.63
CA TRP A 110 1.75 16.60 -3.93
C TRP A 110 0.91 17.41 -4.91
N ASP A 111 -0.35 17.62 -4.53
CA ASP A 111 -1.20 18.57 -5.23
C ASP A 111 -0.70 20.00 -5.09
N LYS A 112 -1.20 20.88 -5.97
CA LYS A 112 -0.77 22.27 -5.98
C LYS A 112 -1.01 22.90 -4.61
N ASN A 113 0.07 23.45 -4.04
CA ASN A 113 0.15 24.05 -2.70
C ASN A 113 0.23 23.05 -1.53
N GLU A 114 0.28 21.75 -1.80
CA GLU A 114 0.60 20.72 -0.80
C GLU A 114 2.10 20.34 -0.86
N PRO A 115 2.70 19.86 0.25
CA PRO A 115 2.15 19.83 1.60
C PRO A 115 2.09 21.25 2.18
N ASN A 116 0.90 21.73 2.53
CA ASN A 116 0.80 23.05 3.14
C ASN A 116 1.30 22.94 4.59
N ASN A 117 2.39 23.63 4.89
CA ASN A 117 3.04 23.55 6.19
C ASN A 117 2.26 24.30 7.30
N ALA A 118 1.00 24.66 7.04
CA ALA A 118 0.16 25.45 7.93
C ALA A 118 -0.24 24.69 9.22
N THR A 119 -0.08 23.36 9.26
CA THR A 119 -0.62 22.52 10.36
C THR A 119 0.32 21.47 10.97
N GLY A 120 1.57 21.29 10.50
CA GLY A 120 2.48 20.26 11.05
C GLY A 120 2.04 18.81 10.74
N ILE A 121 1.85 18.52 9.45
CA ILE A 121 1.05 17.43 8.83
C ILE A 121 1.12 16.05 9.47
N LYS A 122 0.00 15.59 10.06
CA LYS A 122 -0.13 14.30 10.75
C LYS A 122 -0.61 13.11 9.89
N CYS A 123 -1.37 13.31 8.83
CA CYS A 123 -1.84 12.21 7.97
C CYS A 123 -1.91 12.69 6.51
N THR A 124 -1.82 11.78 5.55
CA THR A 124 -1.91 12.11 4.11
C THR A 124 -2.95 11.24 3.43
N SER A 125 -3.78 11.86 2.59
CA SER A 125 -4.73 11.19 1.71
C SER A 125 -4.37 11.44 0.24
N MET A 126 -4.79 10.54 -0.63
CA MET A 126 -4.79 10.76 -2.07
C MET A 126 -6.11 11.39 -2.49
N ILE A 127 -6.06 12.33 -3.42
CA ILE A 127 -7.22 13.00 -4.01
C ILE A 127 -7.39 12.48 -5.43
N LEU A 128 -8.57 11.95 -5.77
CA LEU A 128 -8.90 11.54 -7.14
C LEU A 128 -9.22 12.79 -7.98
N LYS A 129 -8.33 13.07 -8.94
CA LYS A 129 -8.46 14.17 -9.92
C LYS A 129 -9.45 13.78 -11.02
N THR A 130 -10.38 14.69 -11.32
CA THR A 130 -11.24 14.65 -12.53
C THR A 130 -10.53 15.21 -13.74
#